data_AF-A0A7X7N107-F1
#
_entry.id   AF-A0A7X7N107-F1
#
_cell.length_a   1.000
_cell.length_b   1.000
_cell.length_c   1.000
_cell.angle_alpha   90.00
_cell.angle_beta   90.00
_cell.angle_gamma   90.00
#
_symmetry.space_group_name_H-M   'P 1'
#
loop_
_entity.id
_entity.type
_entity.pdbx_description
1 polymer ?
#
loop_
_entity_poly.entity_id
_entity_poly.type
_entity_poly.pdbx_seq_one_letter_code
_entity_poly.pdbx_strand_id
1 'polypeptide(L)'
;ALVIDNEVSLSEIGIGVSFDANNTTIEDNFVHDNELGLLEEYNWGYGPTGTVALHNQVVDNIEQALTESYDETTPIPSGHIFMAEANWWGSIAGPSETEINEYVDYAPWCGDAECSFLVYPMLSTGLQASIDATPAGGTLYVPAGTYTDAVGGFVGGYATWGYQVGGITLILGDGVVIANPDDSCFSITGSHTRILTESIGGAKCVPNGYDTEANSYSHGIVIDPFYVDVQDIVIDGLEIDGTGTNSGSGIYFNGHQATDVQMLNNYIHDLGWGGTISPAMTLPMETDLGGIVDIQGNLFKNVGPVETASWGSGDLNMTYNSWGRYSVQAADVYMYDAVIFDPWTYAAIELSSTNPTVDNWENQVLVDDQITYEVIGVFQNITGADFTLTYDPAKLEVVRITPVANIFTSADGDLVDELVEGQIRYDGVTYPGFTSTDANGTLLYTVTFKALVSGDVDLAIDPASDLFGMIPPSGPSTNVYPSELDSVSVHVIDRPTLTPTNLGGLYVVDVSHEISTVIANPATGGVWTESPTEPDAIGWIRISDALVSDITQLQFKYTDGVWYDFSVQDQYGGQAVQQDGADVIARFGNYNFGFDMPNDWSDVDAFR
;
A
#
# COMPACT_ATOMS: atom_id res chain seq x y z
N ALA A 1 -9.97 -50.55 0.48
CA ALA A 1 -11.39 -50.13 0.55
C ALA A 1 -11.60 -48.87 -0.30
N LEU A 2 -12.82 -48.37 -0.47
CA LEU A 2 -13.08 -47.10 -1.16
C LEU A 2 -13.88 -46.19 -0.22
N VAL A 3 -13.38 -44.98 0.01
CA VAL A 3 -14.01 -43.91 0.79
C VAL A 3 -14.15 -42.70 -0.15
N ILE A 4 -15.38 -42.37 -0.52
CA ILE A 4 -15.68 -41.38 -1.56
C ILE A 4 -16.93 -40.57 -1.24
N ASP A 5 -16.98 -39.32 -1.68
CA ASP A 5 -18.11 -38.39 -1.59
C ASP A 5 -18.59 -38.14 -0.15
N ASN A 6 -17.65 -38.04 0.80
CA ASN A 6 -17.97 -37.74 2.20
C ASN A 6 -17.62 -36.29 2.54
N GLU A 7 -18.41 -35.69 3.43
CA GLU A 7 -18.07 -34.46 4.15
C GLU A 7 -17.79 -34.84 5.61
N VAL A 8 -16.59 -34.50 6.10
CA VAL A 8 -16.13 -34.88 7.45
C VAL A 8 -15.54 -33.67 8.16
N SER A 9 -16.12 -33.32 9.30
CA SER A 9 -15.68 -32.16 10.08
C SER A 9 -15.91 -32.27 11.57
N LEU A 10 -15.29 -31.34 12.32
CA LEU A 10 -15.45 -31.18 13.78
C LEU A 10 -15.14 -32.45 14.57
N SER A 11 -14.15 -33.22 14.10
CA SER A 11 -13.72 -34.49 14.68
C SER A 11 -12.25 -34.45 15.09
N GLU A 12 -11.83 -35.35 15.97
CA GLU A 12 -10.40 -35.54 16.32
C GLU A 12 -9.62 -36.03 15.08
N ILE A 13 -10.18 -36.98 14.34
CA ILE A 13 -9.63 -37.48 13.08
C ILE A 13 -10.74 -37.42 12.03
N GLY A 14 -10.45 -36.83 10.86
CA GLY A 14 -11.33 -36.80 9.71
C GLY A 14 -11.48 -38.20 9.09
N ILE A 15 -10.51 -38.61 8.28
CA ILE A 15 -10.49 -39.94 7.65
C ILE A 15 -9.22 -40.70 8.07
N GLY A 16 -9.41 -41.77 8.82
CA GLY A 16 -8.33 -42.65 9.27
C GLY A 16 -8.35 -44.04 8.62
N VAL A 17 -7.17 -44.54 8.26
CA VAL A 17 -6.93 -45.92 7.82
C VAL A 17 -5.98 -46.57 8.80
N SER A 18 -6.38 -47.69 9.40
CA SER A 18 -5.59 -48.36 10.45
C SER A 18 -5.59 -49.88 10.32
N PHE A 19 -4.69 -50.54 11.07
CA PHE A 19 -4.49 -51.99 11.09
C PHE A 19 -4.18 -52.58 9.68
N ASP A 20 -4.57 -53.83 9.40
CA ASP A 20 -4.31 -54.55 8.14
C ASP A 20 -5.16 -54.08 6.95
N ALA A 21 -5.53 -52.79 6.90
CA ALA A 21 -6.21 -52.23 5.75
C ALA A 21 -5.26 -52.20 4.55
N ASN A 22 -5.66 -52.82 3.44
CA ASN A 22 -4.81 -52.91 2.25
C ASN A 22 -5.54 -52.32 1.05
N ASN A 23 -4.80 -51.58 0.22
CA ASN A 23 -5.28 -50.93 -1.00
C ASN A 23 -6.55 -50.10 -0.74
N THR A 24 -6.43 -49.11 0.15
CA THR A 24 -7.52 -48.18 0.45
C THR A 24 -7.38 -46.92 -0.37
N THR A 25 -8.45 -46.57 -1.08
CA THR A 25 -8.57 -45.33 -1.84
C THR A 25 -9.50 -44.39 -1.09
N ILE A 26 -9.04 -43.17 -0.85
CA ILE A 26 -9.77 -42.05 -0.28
C ILE A 26 -9.86 -41.00 -1.39
N GLU A 27 -11.01 -40.81 -2.01
CA GLU A 27 -11.14 -39.88 -3.14
C GLU A 27 -12.36 -38.99 -3.05
N ASP A 28 -12.31 -37.79 -3.62
CA ASP A 28 -13.45 -36.86 -3.73
C ASP A 28 -14.18 -36.59 -2.38
N ASN A 29 -13.45 -36.50 -1.26
CA ASN A 29 -14.00 -36.13 0.05
C ASN A 29 -13.71 -34.67 0.39
N PHE A 30 -14.58 -34.06 1.20
CA PHE A 30 -14.36 -32.76 1.83
C PHE A 30 -14.10 -32.94 3.33
N VAL A 31 -12.86 -32.69 3.77
CA VAL A 31 -12.37 -32.95 5.12
C VAL A 31 -11.89 -31.63 5.73
N HIS A 32 -12.62 -31.09 6.71
CA HIS A 32 -12.35 -29.76 7.25
C HIS A 32 -12.65 -29.58 8.74
N ASP A 33 -12.06 -28.56 9.38
CA ASP A 33 -12.27 -28.26 10.80
C ASP A 33 -12.03 -29.44 11.76
N ASN A 34 -11.06 -30.32 11.46
CA ASN A 34 -10.67 -31.44 12.33
C ASN A 34 -9.33 -31.15 13.04
N GLU A 35 -9.03 -31.90 14.10
CA GLU A 35 -7.66 -31.86 14.67
C GLU A 35 -6.66 -32.49 13.68
N LEU A 36 -7.01 -33.62 13.04
CA LEU A 36 -6.24 -34.23 11.96
C LEU A 36 -7.13 -34.59 10.78
N GLY A 37 -6.77 -34.14 9.57
CA GLY A 37 -7.53 -34.40 8.34
C GLY A 37 -7.47 -35.87 7.90
N LEU A 38 -6.30 -36.30 7.41
CA LEU A 38 -6.06 -37.66 6.94
C LEU A 38 -5.06 -38.40 7.84
N LEU A 39 -5.36 -39.65 8.20
CA LEU A 39 -4.49 -40.45 9.07
C LEU A 39 -4.23 -41.85 8.48
N GLU A 40 -2.97 -42.25 8.44
CA GLU A 40 -2.56 -43.65 8.30
C GLU A 40 -1.90 -44.15 9.59
N GLU A 41 -2.55 -45.06 10.32
CA GLU A 41 -2.17 -45.43 11.68
C GLU A 41 -1.67 -46.89 11.76
N TYR A 42 -0.44 -47.05 12.27
CA TYR A 42 0.18 -48.33 12.61
C TYR A 42 -0.10 -48.71 14.06
N ASN A 43 -0.52 -49.96 14.30
CA ASN A 43 -0.92 -50.42 15.63
C ASN A 43 -0.76 -51.94 15.81
N TRP A 44 -0.23 -52.37 16.96
CA TRP A 44 -0.06 -53.76 17.40
C TRP A 44 0.66 -54.68 16.41
N GLY A 45 1.67 -54.16 15.71
CA GLY A 45 2.45 -54.90 14.72
C GLY A 45 1.81 -54.98 13.33
N TYR A 46 0.71 -54.27 13.12
CA TYR A 46 -0.01 -54.17 11.86
C TYR A 46 -0.03 -52.71 11.39
N GLY A 47 -0.21 -52.51 10.09
CA GLY A 47 -0.46 -51.20 9.55
C GLY A 47 -0.84 -51.25 8.08
N PRO A 48 -1.37 -50.14 7.55
CA PRO A 48 -1.98 -50.17 6.26
C PRO A 48 -0.93 -50.25 5.15
N THR A 49 -1.30 -50.80 4.00
CA THR A 49 -0.43 -50.81 2.82
C THR A 49 -1.17 -50.42 1.56
N GLY A 50 -0.54 -49.59 0.73
CA GLY A 50 -1.11 -49.12 -0.53
C GLY A 50 -2.31 -48.18 -0.32
N THR A 51 -2.31 -47.39 0.75
CA THR A 51 -3.29 -46.31 0.94
C THR A 51 -2.98 -45.17 -0.03
N VAL A 52 -4.03 -44.67 -0.69
CA VAL A 52 -3.95 -43.60 -1.68
C VAL A 52 -5.09 -42.62 -1.41
N ALA A 53 -4.77 -41.33 -1.27
CA ALA A 53 -5.72 -40.24 -1.13
C ALA A 53 -5.57 -39.28 -2.31
N LEU A 54 -6.62 -39.08 -3.11
CA LEU A 54 -6.57 -38.26 -4.33
C LEU A 54 -7.84 -37.40 -4.44
N HIS A 55 -7.72 -36.20 -4.99
CA HIS A 55 -8.84 -35.29 -5.29
C HIS A 55 -9.74 -34.97 -4.10
N ASN A 56 -9.22 -35.06 -2.87
CA ASN A 56 -9.91 -34.60 -1.68
C ASN A 56 -9.67 -33.10 -1.49
N GLN A 57 -10.64 -32.41 -0.91
CA GLN A 57 -10.47 -31.09 -0.34
C GLN A 57 -10.20 -31.26 1.16
N VAL A 58 -8.95 -31.05 1.57
CA VAL A 58 -8.49 -31.22 2.95
C VAL A 58 -8.03 -29.85 3.45
N VAL A 59 -8.90 -29.14 4.15
CA VAL A 59 -8.72 -27.71 4.46
C VAL A 59 -9.03 -27.42 5.92
N ASP A 60 -8.47 -26.36 6.50
CA ASP A 60 -8.84 -25.89 7.85
C ASP A 60 -8.73 -26.95 8.97
N ASN A 61 -7.90 -27.98 8.79
CA ASN A 61 -7.53 -28.92 9.84
C ASN A 61 -6.28 -28.41 10.57
N ILE A 62 -6.09 -28.77 11.84
CA ILE A 62 -4.85 -28.38 12.57
C ILE A 62 -3.63 -29.08 11.95
N GLU A 63 -3.77 -30.37 11.66
CA GLU A 63 -2.82 -31.18 10.91
C GLU A 63 -3.54 -31.73 9.67
N GLN A 64 -2.93 -31.64 8.48
CA GLN A 64 -3.61 -31.99 7.24
C GLN A 64 -3.53 -33.50 6.95
N ALA A 65 -2.33 -34.08 7.07
CA ALA A 65 -2.13 -35.50 6.82
C ALA A 65 -0.93 -36.09 7.58
N LEU A 66 -1.12 -37.25 8.21
CA LEU A 66 -0.09 -37.88 9.04
C LEU A 66 -0.05 -39.40 8.86
N THR A 67 1.15 -39.97 8.90
CA THR A 67 1.35 -41.39 9.19
C THR A 67 2.02 -41.56 10.55
N GLU A 68 1.42 -42.33 11.46
CA GLU A 68 1.96 -42.52 12.82
C GLU A 68 1.85 -43.95 13.36
N SER A 69 2.44 -44.16 14.53
CA SER A 69 2.37 -45.40 15.30
C SER A 69 1.67 -45.14 16.62
N TYR A 70 0.42 -45.58 16.75
CA TYR A 70 -0.43 -45.33 17.91
C TYR A 70 0.15 -45.92 19.21
N ASP A 71 0.74 -47.11 19.12
CA ASP A 71 1.25 -47.82 20.30
C ASP A 71 2.72 -47.51 20.62
N GLU A 72 3.35 -46.58 19.88
CA GLU A 72 4.77 -46.19 19.96
C GLU A 72 5.78 -47.36 19.80
N THR A 73 5.30 -48.59 19.58
CA THR A 73 6.11 -49.81 19.56
C THR A 73 6.08 -50.53 18.23
N THR A 74 5.10 -50.22 17.39
CA THR A 74 4.96 -50.71 16.02
C THR A 74 5.77 -49.82 15.10
N PRO A 75 6.91 -50.28 14.54
CA PRO A 75 7.70 -49.46 13.66
C PRO A 75 6.99 -49.27 12.31
N ILE A 76 6.93 -48.03 11.83
CA ILE A 76 6.58 -47.74 10.44
C ILE A 76 7.67 -48.37 9.54
N PRO A 77 7.30 -49.20 8.55
CA PRO A 77 8.27 -49.83 7.66
C PRO A 77 9.14 -48.81 6.94
N SER A 78 10.45 -49.07 6.84
CA SER A 78 11.37 -48.19 6.11
C SER A 78 10.98 -48.12 4.64
N GLY A 79 10.81 -46.89 4.13
CA GLY A 79 10.35 -46.63 2.77
C GLY A 79 8.84 -46.75 2.57
N HIS A 80 8.06 -46.87 3.66
CA HIS A 80 6.61 -46.70 3.60
C HIS A 80 6.24 -45.25 3.24
N ILE A 81 5.26 -45.09 2.35
CA ILE A 81 4.76 -43.79 1.90
C ILE A 81 3.23 -43.88 1.80
N PHE A 82 2.56 -42.94 2.45
CA PHE A 82 1.15 -42.63 2.24
C PHE A 82 1.05 -41.70 1.02
N MET A 83 0.47 -42.19 -0.07
CA MET A 83 0.29 -41.38 -1.28
C MET A 83 -0.91 -40.44 -1.09
N ALA A 84 -0.67 -39.13 -1.01
CA ALA A 84 -1.66 -38.08 -0.87
C ALA A 84 -1.50 -36.99 -1.94
N GLU A 85 -1.07 -37.35 -3.15
CA GLU A 85 -0.96 -36.43 -4.29
C GLU A 85 -2.34 -35.95 -4.77
N ALA A 86 -2.37 -34.86 -5.53
CA ALA A 86 -3.57 -34.30 -6.15
C ALA A 86 -4.73 -34.07 -5.19
N ASN A 87 -4.47 -33.65 -3.95
CA ASN A 87 -5.48 -33.12 -3.03
C ASN A 87 -5.41 -31.58 -3.00
N TRP A 88 -6.53 -30.91 -2.71
CA TRP A 88 -6.56 -29.47 -2.41
C TRP A 88 -6.35 -29.27 -0.92
N TRP A 89 -5.34 -28.48 -0.55
CA TRP A 89 -4.93 -28.28 0.85
C TRP A 89 -5.41 -26.95 1.45
N GLY A 90 -6.32 -26.25 0.77
CA GLY A 90 -6.84 -24.95 1.21
C GLY A 90 -6.03 -23.76 0.71
N SER A 91 -4.84 -23.98 0.16
CA SER A 91 -3.99 -22.94 -0.41
C SER A 91 -3.22 -23.43 -1.64
N ILE A 92 -2.95 -22.49 -2.57
CA ILE A 92 -2.07 -22.69 -3.72
C ILE A 92 -0.65 -23.05 -3.29
N ALA A 93 -0.23 -22.59 -2.12
CA ALA A 93 1.06 -22.92 -1.51
C ALA A 93 1.18 -24.39 -1.11
N GLY A 94 0.07 -25.12 -1.10
CA GLY A 94 0.00 -26.46 -0.55
C GLY A 94 -0.04 -26.44 0.99
N PRO A 95 0.14 -27.60 1.62
CA PRO A 95 0.17 -27.74 3.07
C PRO A 95 1.52 -27.29 3.63
N SER A 96 1.53 -26.74 4.85
CA SER A 96 2.78 -26.42 5.54
C SER A 96 3.60 -27.69 5.86
N GLU A 97 4.93 -27.59 5.88
CA GLU A 97 5.81 -28.69 6.35
C GLU A 97 5.52 -29.11 7.80
N THR A 98 4.82 -28.28 8.58
CA THR A 98 4.41 -28.63 9.95
C THR A 98 3.08 -29.36 10.01
N GLU A 99 2.29 -29.36 8.94
CA GLU A 99 0.95 -29.96 8.88
C GLU A 99 0.94 -31.35 8.22
N ILE A 100 2.09 -31.73 7.64
CA ILE A 100 2.32 -33.01 6.98
C ILE A 100 3.70 -33.55 7.37
N ASN A 101 3.79 -34.86 7.64
CA ASN A 101 5.06 -35.49 8.01
C ASN A 101 5.79 -36.18 6.84
N GLU A 102 7.01 -36.63 7.11
CA GLU A 102 7.94 -37.24 6.15
C GLU A 102 7.47 -38.54 5.48
N TYR A 103 6.38 -39.15 5.96
CA TYR A 103 5.82 -40.39 5.43
C TYR A 103 4.67 -40.18 4.45
N VAL A 104 4.30 -38.92 4.18
CA VAL A 104 3.21 -38.57 3.26
C VAL A 104 3.80 -37.93 2.01
N ASP A 105 3.49 -38.49 0.85
CA ASP A 105 3.84 -37.92 -0.44
C ASP A 105 2.64 -37.13 -0.99
N TYR A 106 2.69 -35.82 -0.86
CA TYR A 106 1.58 -34.91 -1.19
C TYR A 106 1.76 -34.17 -2.51
N ALA A 107 2.90 -34.35 -3.19
CA ALA A 107 3.27 -33.58 -4.36
C ALA A 107 3.15 -34.40 -5.66
N PRO A 108 2.59 -33.82 -6.75
CA PRO A 108 2.00 -32.48 -6.81
C PRO A 108 0.64 -32.42 -6.11
N TRP A 109 0.17 -31.22 -5.74
CA TRP A 109 -1.17 -31.00 -5.18
C TRP A 109 -2.10 -30.28 -6.16
N CYS A 110 -3.40 -30.20 -5.86
CA CYS A 110 -4.35 -29.41 -6.65
C CYS A 110 -4.12 -27.92 -6.43
N GLY A 111 -4.13 -27.11 -7.49
CA GLY A 111 -3.96 -25.66 -7.35
C GLY A 111 -5.23 -24.89 -6.96
N ASP A 112 -6.39 -25.53 -7.06
CA ASP A 112 -7.68 -25.02 -6.63
C ASP A 112 -8.56 -26.16 -6.09
N ALA A 113 -9.71 -25.81 -5.50
CA ALA A 113 -10.63 -26.77 -4.89
C ALA A 113 -11.27 -27.73 -5.91
N GLU A 114 -11.41 -27.30 -7.16
CA GLU A 114 -11.89 -28.10 -8.29
C GLU A 114 -10.80 -28.99 -8.91
N CYS A 115 -9.55 -28.85 -8.47
CA CYS A 115 -8.38 -29.49 -9.04
C CYS A 115 -8.21 -29.28 -10.55
N SER A 116 -8.43 -28.05 -11.03
CA SER A 116 -8.36 -27.73 -12.45
C SER A 116 -6.92 -27.74 -13.01
N PHE A 117 -5.91 -27.65 -12.14
CA PHE A 117 -4.49 -27.83 -12.45
C PHE A 117 -3.71 -28.36 -11.24
N LEU A 118 -2.51 -28.88 -11.50
CA LEU A 118 -1.60 -29.40 -10.48
C LEU A 118 -0.42 -28.45 -10.23
N VAL A 119 -0.02 -28.34 -8.97
CA VAL A 119 1.08 -27.51 -8.49
C VAL A 119 2.20 -28.38 -7.94
N TYR A 120 3.43 -28.05 -8.35
CA TYR A 120 4.65 -28.71 -7.93
C TYR A 120 5.36 -27.83 -6.88
N PRO A 121 5.94 -28.42 -5.82
CA PRO A 121 6.74 -27.69 -4.87
C PRO A 121 8.10 -27.32 -5.45
N MET A 122 8.66 -26.23 -4.94
CA MET A 122 10.07 -25.95 -5.13
C MET A 122 10.94 -27.04 -4.48
N LEU A 123 11.92 -27.55 -5.23
CA LEU A 123 12.90 -28.51 -4.76
C LEU A 123 13.97 -27.83 -3.91
N SER A 124 14.49 -28.55 -2.91
CA SER A 124 15.61 -28.09 -2.07
C SER A 124 16.92 -27.87 -2.84
N THR A 125 16.98 -28.28 -4.11
CA THR A 125 18.13 -28.10 -5.01
C THR A 125 18.22 -26.71 -5.65
N GLY A 126 17.23 -25.83 -5.41
CA GLY A 126 17.22 -24.44 -5.87
C GLY A 126 16.15 -24.15 -6.91
N LEU A 127 15.95 -22.86 -7.20
CA LEU A 127 14.84 -22.38 -8.05
C LEU A 127 14.99 -22.83 -9.51
N GLN A 128 16.17 -22.67 -10.13
CA GLN A 128 16.38 -23.13 -11.51
C GLN A 128 16.16 -24.64 -11.66
N ALA A 129 16.65 -25.44 -10.72
CA ALA A 129 16.46 -26.89 -10.75
C ALA A 129 14.99 -27.29 -10.61
N SER A 130 14.21 -26.50 -9.88
CA SER A 130 12.75 -26.69 -9.73
C SER A 130 12.00 -26.33 -11.00
N ILE A 131 12.40 -25.23 -11.65
CA ILE A 131 11.87 -24.84 -12.97
C ILE A 131 12.14 -25.96 -13.99
N ASP A 132 13.38 -26.46 -14.07
CA ASP A 132 13.78 -27.51 -15.01
C ASP A 132 13.07 -28.85 -14.74
N ALA A 133 12.75 -29.15 -13.47
CA ALA A 133 12.07 -30.37 -13.06
C ALA A 133 10.54 -30.32 -13.26
N THR A 134 9.97 -29.12 -13.38
CA THR A 134 8.53 -28.95 -13.55
C THR A 134 8.12 -29.44 -14.95
N PRO A 135 7.14 -30.37 -15.06
CA PRO A 135 6.70 -30.85 -16.36
C PRO A 135 6.14 -29.72 -17.24
N ALA A 136 6.33 -29.81 -18.56
CA ALA A 136 5.77 -28.85 -19.51
C ALA A 136 4.23 -28.73 -19.33
N GLY A 137 3.74 -27.50 -19.24
CA GLY A 137 2.36 -27.17 -18.91
C GLY A 137 2.02 -27.24 -17.41
N GLY A 138 2.97 -27.64 -16.57
CA GLY A 138 2.82 -27.68 -15.11
C GLY A 138 2.93 -26.31 -14.45
N THR A 139 2.56 -26.26 -13.17
CA THR A 139 2.64 -25.06 -12.34
C THR A 139 3.63 -25.27 -11.20
N LEU A 140 4.61 -24.39 -11.05
CA LEU A 140 5.56 -24.40 -9.93
C LEU A 140 5.21 -23.28 -8.95
N TYR A 141 5.05 -23.64 -7.67
CA TYR A 141 4.92 -22.67 -6.60
C TYR A 141 6.29 -22.35 -5.99
N VAL A 142 6.61 -21.06 -5.88
CA VAL A 142 7.84 -20.55 -5.28
C VAL A 142 7.49 -19.93 -3.92
N PRO A 143 7.91 -20.53 -2.79
CA PRO A 143 7.57 -20.01 -1.47
C PRO A 143 8.32 -18.71 -1.15
N ALA A 144 7.79 -17.94 -0.20
CA ALA A 144 8.40 -16.73 0.33
C ALA A 144 9.90 -16.91 0.61
N GLY A 145 10.71 -15.93 0.20
CA GLY A 145 12.16 -16.03 0.34
C GLY A 145 12.89 -15.11 -0.64
N THR A 146 14.19 -14.95 -0.41
CA THR A 146 15.07 -14.19 -1.31
C THR A 146 15.93 -15.13 -2.15
N TYR A 147 15.82 -15.02 -3.47
CA TYR A 147 16.50 -15.86 -4.45
C TYR A 147 17.48 -15.02 -5.27
N THR A 148 18.75 -15.44 -5.29
CA THR A 148 19.86 -14.63 -5.84
C THR A 148 20.89 -15.46 -6.61
N ASP A 149 20.57 -16.72 -6.90
CA ASP A 149 21.51 -17.71 -7.43
C ASP A 149 21.30 -18.03 -8.91
N ALA A 150 20.50 -17.24 -9.63
CA ALA A 150 20.53 -17.33 -11.08
C ALA A 150 21.93 -16.99 -11.58
N VAL A 151 22.40 -17.78 -12.53
CA VAL A 151 23.71 -17.61 -13.15
C VAL A 151 23.50 -17.29 -14.62
N GLY A 152 23.53 -16.00 -14.95
CA GLY A 152 23.68 -15.53 -16.32
C GLY A 152 25.01 -16.00 -16.90
N GLY A 153 25.06 -16.16 -18.22
CA GLY A 153 26.26 -16.65 -18.88
C GLY A 153 26.04 -17.05 -20.32
N PHE A 154 26.96 -17.85 -20.87
CA PHE A 154 26.86 -18.33 -22.24
C PHE A 154 26.52 -19.82 -22.30
N VAL A 155 25.27 -20.16 -22.61
CA VAL A 155 24.87 -21.56 -22.86
C VAL A 155 24.81 -21.78 -24.37
N GLY A 156 25.61 -22.72 -24.88
CA GLY A 156 25.64 -23.02 -26.32
C GLY A 156 26.17 -21.88 -27.21
N GLY A 157 26.81 -20.85 -26.64
CA GLY A 157 27.30 -19.67 -27.35
C GLY A 157 26.35 -18.46 -27.33
N TYR A 158 25.30 -18.50 -26.50
CA TYR A 158 24.29 -17.45 -26.37
C TYR A 158 24.18 -16.95 -24.93
N ALA A 159 23.98 -15.65 -24.77
CA ALA A 159 23.78 -15.04 -23.46
C ALA A 159 22.46 -15.51 -22.84
N THR A 160 22.48 -15.91 -21.58
CA THR A 160 21.31 -16.26 -20.75
C THR A 160 21.22 -15.30 -19.60
N TRP A 161 19.99 -14.95 -19.19
CA TRP A 161 19.70 -13.92 -18.19
C TRP A 161 18.77 -14.43 -17.10
N GLY A 162 19.13 -14.29 -15.83
CA GLY A 162 18.27 -14.65 -14.71
C GLY A 162 17.82 -16.12 -14.73
N TYR A 163 16.71 -16.41 -14.05
CA TYR A 163 16.10 -17.74 -14.09
C TYR A 163 15.44 -17.98 -15.45
N GLN A 164 15.81 -19.07 -16.11
CA GLN A 164 15.26 -19.44 -17.41
C GLN A 164 13.92 -20.15 -17.21
N VAL A 165 12.85 -19.59 -17.75
CA VAL A 165 11.48 -20.10 -17.62
C VAL A 165 10.91 -20.37 -19.01
N GLY A 166 10.32 -21.55 -19.24
CA GLY A 166 9.77 -21.90 -20.54
C GLY A 166 8.72 -23.00 -20.46
N GLY A 167 7.51 -22.72 -20.96
CA GLY A 167 6.43 -23.70 -21.09
C GLY A 167 5.78 -24.14 -19.78
N ILE A 168 5.92 -23.35 -18.71
CA ILE A 168 5.32 -23.62 -17.40
C ILE A 168 4.66 -22.35 -16.83
N THR A 169 3.86 -22.52 -15.79
CA THR A 169 3.38 -21.42 -14.95
C THR A 169 4.22 -21.34 -13.67
N LEU A 170 4.77 -20.18 -13.37
CA LEU A 170 5.34 -19.85 -12.06
C LEU A 170 4.33 -19.05 -11.25
N ILE A 171 4.08 -19.47 -10.01
CA ILE A 171 3.36 -18.67 -9.02
C ILE A 171 4.37 -18.31 -7.94
N LEU A 172 4.70 -17.02 -7.86
CA LEU A 172 5.55 -16.46 -6.82
C LEU A 172 4.67 -16.15 -5.60
N GLY A 173 4.92 -16.85 -4.49
CA GLY A 173 4.20 -16.61 -3.24
C GLY A 173 4.49 -15.23 -2.65
N ASP A 174 3.63 -14.81 -1.73
CA ASP A 174 3.79 -13.52 -1.04
C ASP A 174 5.12 -13.46 -0.26
N GLY A 175 5.86 -12.36 -0.40
CA GLY A 175 7.17 -12.17 0.19
C GLY A 175 8.35 -12.77 -0.61
N VAL A 176 8.12 -13.30 -1.82
CA VAL A 176 9.21 -13.68 -2.73
C VAL A 176 9.97 -12.43 -3.20
N VAL A 177 11.30 -12.49 -3.15
CA VAL A 177 12.20 -11.48 -3.71
C VAL A 177 13.21 -12.14 -4.63
N ILE A 178 13.17 -11.82 -5.92
CA ILE A 178 14.16 -12.24 -6.91
C ILE A 178 15.16 -11.10 -7.11
N ALA A 179 16.42 -11.31 -6.69
CA ALA A 179 17.45 -10.27 -6.69
C ALA A 179 18.80 -10.84 -7.13
N ASN A 180 18.86 -11.29 -8.39
CA ASN A 180 20.06 -11.89 -8.96
C ASN A 180 21.16 -10.83 -9.12
N PRO A 181 22.36 -11.00 -8.53
CA PRO A 181 23.45 -10.04 -8.66
C PRO A 181 23.99 -9.99 -10.09
N ASP A 182 24.10 -8.79 -10.63
CA ASP A 182 24.61 -8.50 -11.98
C ASP A 182 23.82 -9.20 -13.11
N ASP A 183 22.55 -9.56 -12.84
CA ASP A 183 21.71 -10.26 -13.82
C ASP A 183 20.22 -9.89 -13.68
N SER A 184 19.42 -10.26 -14.67
CA SER A 184 17.97 -10.06 -14.70
C SER A 184 17.26 -11.00 -13.73
N CYS A 185 15.99 -10.73 -13.37
CA CYS A 185 15.24 -11.66 -12.51
C CYS A 185 14.90 -12.95 -13.27
N PHE A 186 14.31 -12.81 -14.46
CA PHE A 186 13.87 -13.93 -15.28
C PHE A 186 14.20 -13.71 -16.76
N SER A 187 14.38 -14.83 -17.47
CA SER A 187 14.32 -14.89 -18.92
C SER A 187 13.25 -15.89 -19.35
N ILE A 188 12.30 -15.42 -20.17
CA ILE A 188 11.28 -16.25 -20.78
C ILE A 188 11.84 -16.81 -22.09
N THR A 189 12.04 -18.13 -22.12
CA THR A 189 12.76 -18.85 -23.18
C THR A 189 11.85 -19.71 -24.07
N GLY A 190 10.54 -19.76 -23.79
CA GLY A 190 9.59 -20.56 -24.55
C GLY A 190 8.14 -20.08 -24.43
N SER A 191 7.30 -20.55 -25.36
CA SER A 191 5.85 -20.29 -25.39
C SER A 191 5.11 -20.91 -24.20
N HIS A 192 3.88 -20.46 -23.95
CA HIS A 192 3.02 -20.94 -22.86
C HIS A 192 3.67 -20.78 -21.49
N THR A 193 4.33 -19.63 -21.30
CA THR A 193 5.04 -19.30 -20.06
C THR A 193 4.27 -18.23 -19.31
N ARG A 194 4.02 -18.48 -18.03
CA ARG A 194 3.35 -17.51 -17.15
C ARG A 194 4.20 -17.25 -15.92
N ILE A 195 4.36 -15.98 -15.55
CA ILE A 195 4.96 -15.55 -14.29
C ILE A 195 3.88 -14.77 -13.55
N LEU A 196 3.33 -15.39 -12.51
CA LEU A 196 2.21 -14.89 -11.73
C LEU A 196 2.67 -14.67 -10.28
N THR A 197 1.92 -13.87 -9.56
CA THR A 197 2.06 -13.68 -8.11
C THR A 197 0.83 -14.22 -7.40
N GLU A 198 0.98 -14.68 -6.15
CA GLU A 198 -0.12 -15.13 -5.32
C GLU A 198 -1.09 -13.98 -5.01
N SER A 199 -0.56 -12.82 -4.65
CA SER A 199 -1.28 -11.55 -4.58
C SER A 199 -0.60 -10.47 -5.43
N ILE A 200 -1.38 -9.51 -5.93
CA ILE A 200 -0.87 -8.36 -6.70
C ILE A 200 0.11 -7.57 -5.83
N GLY A 201 1.35 -7.43 -6.29
CA GLY A 201 2.44 -6.79 -5.53
C GLY A 201 3.04 -7.66 -4.42
N GLY A 202 2.56 -8.90 -4.24
CA GLY A 202 3.03 -9.81 -3.20
C GLY A 202 4.46 -10.32 -3.44
N ALA A 203 4.93 -10.36 -4.68
CA ALA A 203 6.29 -10.74 -5.02
C ALA A 203 7.04 -9.60 -5.74
N LYS A 204 8.34 -9.53 -5.48
CA LYS A 204 9.25 -8.49 -5.96
C LYS A 204 10.36 -9.07 -6.83
N CYS A 205 10.62 -8.42 -7.96
CA CYS A 205 11.79 -8.58 -8.80
C CYS A 205 12.65 -7.32 -8.67
N VAL A 206 13.91 -7.50 -8.28
CA VAL A 206 14.90 -6.44 -8.10
C VAL A 206 16.00 -6.61 -9.15
N PRO A 207 15.86 -6.01 -10.35
CA PRO A 207 16.90 -6.05 -11.36
C PRO A 207 18.12 -5.27 -10.90
N ASN A 208 19.25 -5.94 -10.69
CA ASN A 208 20.42 -5.29 -10.11
C ASN A 208 21.72 -5.67 -10.80
N GLY A 209 22.23 -4.74 -11.60
CA GLY A 209 23.62 -4.70 -12.00
C GLY A 209 23.84 -4.53 -13.49
N TYR A 210 25.08 -4.81 -13.89
CA TYR A 210 25.57 -4.55 -15.24
C TYR A 210 26.42 -5.72 -15.70
N ASP A 211 25.99 -6.39 -16.77
CA ASP A 211 26.80 -7.39 -17.43
C ASP A 211 27.92 -6.69 -18.21
N THR A 212 29.12 -6.75 -17.62
CA THR A 212 30.34 -6.19 -18.23
C THR A 212 30.79 -6.91 -19.50
N GLU A 213 30.44 -8.19 -19.67
CA GLU A 213 30.84 -9.00 -20.83
C GLU A 213 29.92 -8.72 -22.02
N ALA A 214 28.62 -8.59 -21.78
CA ALA A 214 27.63 -8.28 -22.82
C ALA A 214 27.39 -6.78 -23.03
N ASN A 215 27.93 -5.92 -22.14
CA ASN A 215 27.67 -4.48 -22.15
C ASN A 215 26.16 -4.19 -22.09
N SER A 216 25.45 -4.96 -21.26
CA SER A 216 24.00 -4.89 -21.07
C SER A 216 23.65 -4.73 -19.60
N TYR A 217 22.44 -4.25 -19.33
CA TYR A 217 21.95 -3.99 -17.98
C TYR A 217 21.07 -5.15 -17.52
N SER A 218 21.00 -5.37 -16.22
CA SER A 218 20.02 -6.29 -15.64
C SER A 218 18.61 -5.75 -15.85
N HIS A 219 17.75 -6.53 -16.49
CA HIS A 219 16.35 -6.20 -16.72
C HIS A 219 15.46 -6.88 -15.68
N GLY A 220 14.23 -6.39 -15.50
CA GLY A 220 13.28 -7.13 -14.65
C GLY A 220 13.01 -8.50 -15.26
N ILE A 221 12.36 -8.50 -16.42
CA ILE A 221 12.13 -9.70 -17.23
C ILE A 221 12.68 -9.51 -18.63
N VAL A 222 13.45 -10.48 -19.09
CA VAL A 222 13.84 -10.61 -20.49
C VAL A 222 12.87 -11.58 -21.17
N ILE A 223 12.22 -11.15 -22.24
CA ILE A 223 11.47 -12.05 -23.13
C ILE A 223 12.39 -12.38 -24.29
N ASP A 224 12.87 -13.61 -24.34
CA ASP A 224 14.05 -13.99 -25.12
C ASP A 224 13.76 -15.02 -26.21
N PRO A 225 13.00 -14.65 -27.27
CA PRO A 225 12.73 -15.53 -28.40
C PRO A 225 13.94 -15.59 -29.32
N PHE A 226 15.10 -16.08 -28.87
CA PHE A 226 16.35 -16.01 -29.65
C PHE A 226 16.23 -16.63 -31.08
N TYR A 227 15.33 -17.59 -31.31
CA TYR A 227 15.12 -18.23 -32.63
C TYR A 227 13.71 -18.78 -32.90
N VAL A 228 12.80 -18.71 -31.93
CA VAL A 228 11.45 -19.24 -32.06
C VAL A 228 10.47 -18.16 -31.66
N ASP A 229 9.44 -17.98 -32.46
CA ASP A 229 8.35 -17.10 -32.08
C ASP A 229 7.75 -17.65 -30.78
N VAL A 230 7.68 -16.79 -29.76
CA VAL A 230 7.03 -17.14 -28.50
C VAL A 230 5.56 -16.74 -28.57
N GLN A 231 4.71 -17.53 -27.94
CA GLN A 231 3.28 -17.25 -27.86
C GLN A 231 2.72 -17.54 -26.48
N ASP A 232 1.61 -16.90 -26.11
CA ASP A 232 0.91 -17.13 -24.84
C ASP A 232 1.83 -16.88 -23.64
N ILE A 233 2.27 -15.62 -23.52
CA ILE A 233 3.13 -15.14 -22.43
C ILE A 233 2.28 -14.28 -21.49
N VAL A 234 2.29 -14.61 -20.20
CA VAL A 234 1.58 -13.82 -19.18
C VAL A 234 2.54 -13.41 -18.07
N ILE A 235 2.54 -12.13 -17.73
CA ILE A 235 3.24 -11.57 -16.58
C ILE A 235 2.20 -10.80 -15.77
N ASP A 236 1.88 -11.27 -14.56
CA ASP A 236 0.76 -10.75 -13.78
C ASP A 236 1.11 -10.52 -12.29
N GLY A 237 0.83 -9.30 -11.81
CA GLY A 237 0.89 -8.96 -10.38
C GLY A 237 2.29 -8.67 -9.84
N LEU A 238 3.35 -8.66 -10.67
CA LEU A 238 4.73 -8.55 -10.21
C LEU A 238 5.13 -7.09 -9.90
N GLU A 239 5.80 -6.86 -8.77
CA GLU A 239 6.54 -5.62 -8.53
C GLU A 239 7.95 -5.73 -9.13
N ILE A 240 8.32 -4.81 -10.01
CA ILE A 240 9.67 -4.67 -10.57
C ILE A 240 10.28 -3.38 -10.01
N ASP A 241 11.18 -3.54 -9.05
CA ASP A 241 11.70 -2.47 -8.19
C ASP A 241 13.18 -2.19 -8.48
N GLY A 242 13.44 -1.05 -9.11
CA GLY A 242 14.80 -0.57 -9.38
C GLY A 242 15.44 0.24 -8.25
N THR A 243 14.74 0.46 -7.13
CA THR A 243 15.16 1.39 -6.07
C THR A 243 16.56 1.09 -5.56
N GLY A 244 17.46 2.07 -5.71
CA GLY A 244 18.84 1.97 -5.22
C GLY A 244 19.73 0.99 -5.99
N THR A 245 19.28 0.49 -7.14
CA THR A 245 20.04 -0.44 -8.00
C THR A 245 20.51 0.24 -9.28
N ASN A 246 21.35 -0.47 -10.05
CA ASN A 246 21.59 -0.15 -11.45
C ASN A 246 20.75 -1.10 -12.29
N SER A 247 19.65 -0.62 -12.86
CA SER A 247 18.72 -1.44 -13.62
C SER A 247 18.58 -0.94 -15.07
N GLY A 248 18.33 -1.90 -15.96
CA GLY A 248 17.86 -1.65 -17.31
C GLY A 248 16.35 -1.49 -17.34
N SER A 249 15.75 -1.90 -18.46
CA SER A 249 14.30 -1.89 -18.64
C SER A 249 13.57 -2.84 -17.69
N GLY A 250 12.34 -2.50 -17.33
CA GLY A 250 11.47 -3.38 -16.54
C GLY A 250 11.18 -4.66 -17.32
N ILE A 251 10.68 -4.51 -18.54
CA ILE A 251 10.53 -5.60 -19.51
C ILE A 251 11.40 -5.35 -20.73
N TYR A 252 12.21 -6.32 -21.12
CA TYR A 252 13.07 -6.22 -22.29
C TYR A 252 12.77 -7.36 -23.27
N PHE A 253 12.37 -7.03 -24.49
CA PHE A 253 12.24 -8.02 -25.55
C PHE A 253 13.57 -8.16 -26.27
N ASN A 254 14.07 -9.39 -26.38
CA ASN A 254 15.33 -9.70 -27.03
C ASN A 254 15.10 -10.44 -28.36
N GLY A 255 14.58 -9.72 -29.36
CA GLY A 255 14.42 -10.20 -30.75
C GLY A 255 13.05 -10.82 -31.09
N HIS A 256 12.93 -11.34 -32.34
CA HIS A 256 11.86 -12.12 -33.02
C HIS A 256 10.38 -11.87 -32.64
N GLN A 257 9.43 -12.65 -33.16
CA GLN A 257 8.01 -12.40 -32.96
C GLN A 257 7.53 -12.93 -31.60
N ALA A 258 6.71 -12.14 -30.93
CA ALA A 258 5.94 -12.60 -29.78
C ALA A 258 4.44 -12.39 -30.07
N THR A 259 3.62 -13.39 -29.79
CA THR A 259 2.17 -13.31 -29.99
C THR A 259 1.42 -13.67 -28.72
N ASP A 260 0.20 -13.17 -28.55
CA ASP A 260 -0.62 -13.51 -27.37
C ASP A 260 0.11 -13.17 -26.05
N VAL A 261 0.50 -11.90 -25.90
CA VAL A 261 1.29 -11.40 -24.75
C VAL A 261 0.41 -10.56 -23.83
N GLN A 262 0.40 -10.90 -22.55
CA GLN A 262 -0.33 -10.18 -21.52
C GLN A 262 0.62 -9.72 -20.41
N MET A 263 0.59 -8.42 -20.13
CA MET A 263 1.31 -7.80 -19.01
C MET A 263 0.28 -7.07 -18.16
N LEU A 264 -0.09 -7.69 -17.06
CA LEU A 264 -1.26 -7.32 -16.28
C LEU A 264 -0.84 -6.95 -14.87
N ASN A 265 -1.44 -5.90 -14.32
CA ASN A 265 -1.34 -5.63 -12.88
C ASN A 265 0.10 -5.62 -12.35
N ASN A 266 1.09 -5.14 -13.09
CA ASN A 266 2.48 -5.06 -12.61
C ASN A 266 2.80 -3.67 -12.09
N TYR A 267 3.60 -3.57 -11.04
CA TYR A 267 4.12 -2.30 -10.53
C TYR A 267 5.59 -2.16 -10.90
N ILE A 268 5.91 -1.32 -11.90
CA ILE A 268 7.27 -1.16 -12.43
C ILE A 268 7.78 0.22 -12.06
N HIS A 269 8.80 0.29 -11.22
CA HIS A 269 9.25 1.57 -10.68
C HIS A 269 10.74 1.72 -10.39
N ASP A 270 11.14 2.99 -10.30
CA ASP A 270 12.46 3.45 -9.87
C ASP A 270 13.63 2.83 -10.65
N LEU A 271 13.41 2.56 -11.94
CA LEU A 271 14.43 1.99 -12.81
C LEU A 271 15.42 3.05 -13.26
N GLY A 272 16.71 2.76 -13.14
CA GLY A 272 17.73 3.69 -13.58
C GLY A 272 19.16 3.18 -13.44
N TRP A 273 20.05 3.90 -14.11
CA TRP A 273 21.50 3.67 -14.03
C TRP A 273 22.24 5.01 -14.04
N GLY A 274 23.23 5.15 -13.16
CA GLY A 274 24.13 6.31 -13.19
C GLY A 274 23.42 7.67 -13.11
N GLY A 275 22.25 7.73 -12.47
CA GLY A 275 21.40 8.93 -12.39
C GLY A 275 20.54 9.21 -13.62
N THR A 276 20.47 8.27 -14.58
CA THR A 276 19.57 8.30 -15.73
C THR A 276 18.43 7.31 -15.51
N ILE A 277 17.20 7.72 -15.81
CA ILE A 277 16.02 6.87 -15.71
C ILE A 277 16.02 5.85 -16.87
N SER A 278 15.77 4.58 -16.57
CA SER A 278 15.69 3.47 -17.54
C SER A 278 14.26 3.24 -18.03
N PRO A 279 14.06 2.71 -19.26
CA PRO A 279 12.72 2.51 -19.84
C PRO A 279 11.82 1.59 -19.02
N ALA A 280 10.51 1.84 -19.02
CA ALA A 280 9.54 0.85 -18.54
C ALA A 280 9.64 -0.48 -19.32
N MET A 281 9.73 -0.36 -20.65
CA MET A 281 9.77 -1.48 -21.57
C MET A 281 10.60 -1.13 -22.81
N THR A 282 11.33 -2.11 -23.34
CA THR A 282 12.09 -1.96 -24.59
C THR A 282 11.71 -3.04 -25.60
N LEU A 283 11.38 -2.60 -26.81
CA LEU A 283 11.02 -3.38 -27.99
C LEU A 283 11.99 -3.03 -29.15
N PRO A 284 13.05 -3.82 -29.38
CA PRO A 284 14.05 -3.56 -30.41
C PRO A 284 13.50 -3.79 -31.82
N MET A 285 14.25 -3.36 -32.85
CA MET A 285 13.80 -3.29 -34.26
C MET A 285 13.34 -4.61 -34.88
N GLU A 286 13.67 -5.74 -34.27
CA GLU A 286 13.38 -7.08 -34.79
C GLU A 286 12.20 -7.75 -34.08
N THR A 287 11.56 -7.07 -33.13
CA THR A 287 10.44 -7.62 -32.36
C THR A 287 9.11 -7.16 -32.94
N ASP A 288 8.32 -8.12 -33.44
CA ASP A 288 6.93 -7.90 -33.84
C ASP A 288 6.01 -8.49 -32.77
N LEU A 289 5.11 -7.67 -32.24
CA LEU A 289 4.02 -8.13 -31.38
C LEU A 289 2.76 -8.41 -32.23
N GLY A 290 2.14 -9.56 -32.02
CA GLY A 290 0.91 -9.96 -32.73
C GLY A 290 -0.08 -10.72 -31.85
N GLY A 291 -1.19 -11.15 -32.45
CA GLY A 291 -2.25 -11.85 -31.70
C GLY A 291 -2.95 -10.93 -30.70
N ILE A 292 -3.30 -11.48 -29.54
CA ILE A 292 -3.87 -10.73 -28.42
C ILE A 292 -2.72 -10.07 -27.64
N VAL A 293 -2.73 -8.74 -27.55
CA VAL A 293 -1.72 -8.02 -26.77
C VAL A 293 -2.45 -7.12 -25.78
N ASP A 294 -2.46 -7.53 -24.51
CA ASP A 294 -3.10 -6.80 -23.42
C ASP A 294 -2.05 -6.33 -22.42
N ILE A 295 -1.82 -5.02 -22.39
CA ILE A 295 -0.96 -4.39 -21.39
C ILE A 295 -1.85 -3.44 -20.60
N GLN A 296 -2.31 -3.84 -19.41
CA GLN A 296 -3.36 -3.16 -18.66
C GLN A 296 -3.20 -3.31 -17.13
N GLY A 297 -3.68 -2.31 -16.38
CA GLY A 297 -3.69 -2.33 -14.91
C GLY A 297 -2.30 -2.18 -14.27
N ASN A 298 -1.27 -1.90 -15.07
CA ASN A 298 0.09 -1.69 -14.58
C ASN A 298 0.27 -0.26 -14.06
N LEU A 299 1.20 -0.07 -13.14
CA LEU A 299 1.71 1.24 -12.73
C LEU A 299 3.18 1.38 -13.13
N PHE A 300 3.46 2.40 -13.95
CA PHE A 300 4.80 2.81 -14.34
C PHE A 300 5.17 4.09 -13.57
N LYS A 301 6.05 4.00 -12.57
CA LYS A 301 6.40 5.15 -11.70
C LYS A 301 7.90 5.39 -11.68
N ASN A 302 8.34 6.62 -11.91
CA ASN A 302 9.78 6.96 -11.96
C ASN A 302 10.58 6.12 -12.96
N VAL A 303 9.97 5.80 -14.11
CA VAL A 303 10.59 5.07 -15.22
C VAL A 303 10.56 5.91 -16.49
N GLY A 304 11.38 5.50 -17.46
CA GLY A 304 11.49 6.13 -18.76
C GLY A 304 10.36 5.68 -19.67
N PRO A 305 10.15 6.39 -20.79
CA PRO A 305 9.14 6.00 -21.75
C PRO A 305 9.42 4.61 -22.33
N VAL A 306 8.37 3.99 -22.86
CA VAL A 306 8.48 2.78 -23.66
C VAL A 306 9.30 3.07 -24.92
N GLU A 307 10.33 2.27 -25.12
CA GLU A 307 11.22 2.37 -26.27
C GLU A 307 10.79 1.36 -27.33
N THR A 308 10.15 1.84 -28.39
CA THR A 308 9.82 1.01 -29.56
C THR A 308 10.69 1.39 -30.75
N ALA A 309 11.31 0.43 -31.39
CA ALA A 309 11.98 0.67 -32.66
C ALA A 309 10.98 0.91 -33.82
N SER A 310 11.10 2.07 -34.47
CA SER A 310 10.04 2.66 -35.29
C SER A 310 9.84 2.08 -36.72
N TRP A 311 9.68 0.77 -36.98
CA TRP A 311 9.33 0.31 -38.34
C TRP A 311 8.53 -1.00 -38.38
N GLY A 312 7.21 -0.95 -38.18
CA GLY A 312 6.31 -1.97 -38.75
C GLY A 312 5.36 -2.68 -37.80
N SER A 313 5.51 -2.54 -36.49
CA SER A 313 4.46 -2.91 -35.54
C SER A 313 3.30 -1.91 -35.67
N GLY A 314 2.06 -2.41 -35.66
CA GLY A 314 0.89 -1.55 -35.47
C GLY A 314 0.99 -0.83 -34.12
N ASP A 315 0.12 0.15 -33.89
CA ASP A 315 0.07 0.86 -32.63
C ASP A 315 -0.08 -0.14 -31.45
N LEU A 316 0.87 -0.12 -30.51
CA LEU A 316 0.86 -0.94 -29.30
C LEU A 316 -0.17 -0.38 -28.32
N ASN A 317 -1.18 -1.18 -27.98
CA ASN A 317 -2.22 -0.78 -27.04
C ASN A 317 -1.74 -0.97 -25.59
N MET A 318 -1.53 0.14 -24.90
CA MET A 318 -1.24 0.25 -23.47
C MET A 318 -2.26 1.18 -22.77
N THR A 319 -3.50 1.18 -23.24
CA THR A 319 -4.60 1.86 -22.55
C THR A 319 -4.84 1.22 -21.18
N TYR A 320 -5.43 1.98 -20.27
CA TYR A 320 -5.80 1.54 -18.93
C TYR A 320 -4.61 1.13 -18.05
N ASN A 321 -3.47 1.82 -18.20
CA ASN A 321 -2.35 1.78 -17.27
C ASN A 321 -2.19 3.13 -16.57
N SER A 322 -1.57 3.12 -15.39
CA SER A 322 -1.13 4.32 -14.67
C SER A 322 0.33 4.65 -14.98
N TRP A 323 0.61 5.93 -15.19
CA TRP A 323 1.95 6.45 -15.53
C TRP A 323 2.55 7.29 -14.39
N GLY A 324 2.08 7.04 -13.16
CA GLY A 324 2.55 7.70 -11.95
C GLY A 324 2.21 9.20 -11.87
N ARG A 325 1.28 9.69 -12.71
CA ARG A 325 0.85 11.09 -12.73
C ARG A 325 -0.56 11.25 -13.31
N TYR A 326 -1.26 12.28 -12.83
CA TYR A 326 -2.62 12.58 -13.27
C TYR A 326 -2.69 13.03 -14.74
N SER A 327 -1.79 13.93 -15.15
CA SER A 327 -1.69 14.44 -16.53
C SER A 327 -0.55 13.77 -17.27
N VAL A 328 -0.88 12.98 -18.30
CA VAL A 328 0.09 12.21 -19.09
C VAL A 328 0.28 12.86 -20.46
N GLN A 329 1.52 13.06 -20.87
CA GLN A 329 1.89 13.47 -22.23
C GLN A 329 2.51 12.31 -22.99
N ALA A 330 2.48 12.36 -24.33
CA ALA A 330 3.09 11.33 -25.18
C ALA A 330 4.56 11.04 -24.82
N ALA A 331 5.35 12.07 -24.51
CA ALA A 331 6.76 11.93 -24.15
C ALA A 331 7.00 11.23 -22.80
N ASP A 332 5.97 11.14 -21.95
CA ASP A 332 6.03 10.36 -20.71
C ASP A 332 5.84 8.85 -20.97
N VAL A 333 5.20 8.52 -22.10
CA VAL A 333 4.74 7.17 -22.43
C VAL A 333 5.68 6.49 -23.42
N TYR A 334 6.08 7.18 -24.48
CA TYR A 334 6.83 6.57 -25.57
C TYR A 334 7.88 7.52 -26.15
N MET A 335 8.98 6.93 -26.63
CA MET A 335 10.07 7.69 -27.25
C MET A 335 9.89 7.88 -28.76
N TYR A 336 9.24 6.93 -29.44
CA TYR A 336 8.99 6.93 -30.88
C TYR A 336 7.51 6.58 -31.14
N ASP A 337 6.86 7.28 -32.08
CA ASP A 337 5.40 7.18 -32.33
C ASP A 337 4.96 5.73 -32.61
N ALA A 338 4.36 5.07 -31.61
CA ALA A 338 3.80 3.71 -31.76
C ALA A 338 2.92 3.22 -30.58
N VAL A 339 2.66 3.99 -29.52
CA VAL A 339 1.91 3.50 -28.33
C VAL A 339 0.60 4.26 -28.13
N ILE A 340 -0.52 3.54 -28.01
CA ILE A 340 -1.83 4.07 -27.62
C ILE A 340 -1.97 3.90 -26.11
N PHE A 341 -2.12 5.00 -25.38
CA PHE A 341 -2.27 4.98 -23.92
C PHE A 341 -3.55 5.67 -23.42
N ASP A 342 -4.31 6.34 -24.29
CA ASP A 342 -5.58 7.00 -23.96
C ASP A 342 -6.76 6.04 -24.23
N PRO A 343 -7.64 5.76 -23.26
CA PRO A 343 -7.62 6.26 -21.87
C PRO A 343 -6.54 5.62 -21.00
N TRP A 344 -5.95 6.39 -20.08
CA TRP A 344 -5.06 5.91 -19.01
C TRP A 344 -5.80 5.93 -17.66
N THR A 345 -5.23 5.29 -16.64
CA THR A 345 -5.77 5.33 -15.27
C THR A 345 -4.86 6.10 -14.33
N TYR A 346 -5.42 6.62 -13.24
CA TYR A 346 -4.68 7.27 -12.17
C TYR A 346 -5.55 7.25 -10.92
N ALA A 347 -4.97 6.85 -9.79
CA ALA A 347 -5.59 6.97 -8.48
C ALA A 347 -4.58 7.55 -7.50
N ALA A 348 -5.01 8.55 -6.72
CA ALA A 348 -4.32 9.01 -5.53
C ALA A 348 -5.34 9.56 -4.53
N ILE A 349 -5.00 9.50 -3.25
CA ILE A 349 -5.78 10.07 -2.16
C ILE A 349 -4.95 11.13 -1.45
N GLU A 350 -5.49 12.34 -1.32
CA GLU A 350 -4.89 13.49 -0.66
C GLU A 350 -5.68 13.88 0.60
N LEU A 351 -4.99 14.35 1.63
CA LEU A 351 -5.58 14.84 2.87
C LEU A 351 -5.32 16.34 3.02
N SER A 352 -6.38 17.13 3.08
CA SER A 352 -6.26 18.58 3.31
C SER A 352 -7.00 19.00 4.57
N SER A 353 -6.29 19.65 5.49
CA SER A 353 -6.92 20.17 6.71
C SER A 353 -7.63 21.51 6.44
N THR A 354 -8.82 21.66 7.01
CA THR A 354 -9.56 22.92 7.07
C THR A 354 -9.96 23.19 8.51
N ASN A 355 -9.72 24.40 9.01
CA ASN A 355 -10.24 24.84 10.31
C ASN A 355 -11.43 25.80 10.09
N PRO A 356 -12.67 25.38 10.41
CA PRO A 356 -13.84 26.22 10.18
C PRO A 356 -13.98 27.37 11.19
N THR A 357 -13.12 27.47 12.21
CA THR A 357 -13.38 28.32 13.39
C THR A 357 -12.28 29.30 13.82
N VAL A 358 -11.01 29.12 13.44
CA VAL A 358 -9.89 30.02 13.82
C VAL A 358 -8.69 29.82 12.88
N ASP A 359 -7.77 30.80 12.86
CA ASP A 359 -6.56 30.90 12.02
C ASP A 359 -5.99 29.55 11.52
N ASN A 360 -5.82 29.46 10.20
CA ASN A 360 -5.49 28.26 9.41
C ASN A 360 -4.03 27.81 9.63
N TRP A 361 -3.69 27.34 10.83
CA TRP A 361 -2.50 26.52 11.00
C TRP A 361 -2.82 25.11 10.53
N GLU A 362 -2.33 24.79 9.34
CA GLU A 362 -2.52 23.48 8.72
C GLU A 362 -2.05 22.37 9.66
N ASN A 363 -2.87 21.33 9.79
CA ASN A 363 -2.60 20.17 10.64
C ASN A 363 -2.36 20.48 12.13
N GLN A 364 -2.82 21.62 12.65
CA GLN A 364 -2.67 21.96 14.07
C GLN A 364 -4.04 22.20 14.73
N VAL A 365 -4.24 21.63 15.92
CA VAL A 365 -5.48 21.75 16.68
C VAL A 365 -5.21 21.81 18.18
N LEU A 366 -6.01 22.57 18.91
CA LEU A 366 -5.89 22.64 20.37
C LEU A 366 -6.60 21.46 21.01
N VAL A 367 -6.12 20.99 22.17
CA VAL A 367 -6.85 20.02 22.99
C VAL A 367 -8.27 20.53 23.26
N ASP A 368 -9.24 19.61 23.15
CA ASP A 368 -10.69 19.81 23.20
C ASP A 368 -11.33 20.56 22.02
N ASP A 369 -10.54 21.08 21.07
CA ASP A 369 -11.04 21.68 19.83
C ASP A 369 -11.21 20.65 18.71
N GLN A 370 -11.73 21.12 17.58
CA GLN A 370 -12.00 20.32 16.40
C GLN A 370 -11.17 20.75 15.21
N ILE A 371 -10.79 19.77 14.39
CA ILE A 371 -10.14 19.96 13.09
C ILE A 371 -10.89 19.13 12.05
N THR A 372 -11.06 19.66 10.84
CA THR A 372 -11.73 18.95 9.74
C THR A 372 -10.73 18.61 8.65
N TYR A 373 -10.80 17.41 8.13
CA TYR A 373 -10.06 16.97 6.97
C TYR A 373 -11.00 16.77 5.79
N GLU A 374 -10.59 17.30 4.64
CA GLU A 374 -11.09 16.96 3.32
C GLU A 374 -10.29 15.76 2.80
N VAL A 375 -10.99 14.67 2.49
CA VAL A 375 -10.39 13.50 1.85
C VAL A 375 -10.70 13.57 0.37
N ILE A 376 -9.65 13.73 -0.44
CA ILE A 376 -9.74 14.13 -1.84
C ILE A 376 -9.22 12.98 -2.72
N GLY A 377 -10.03 12.55 -3.68
CA GLY A 377 -9.65 11.56 -4.67
C GLY A 377 -9.20 12.22 -5.97
N VAL A 378 -7.97 11.94 -6.39
CA VAL A 378 -7.42 12.39 -7.68
C VAL A 378 -7.49 11.22 -8.66
N PHE A 379 -8.50 11.22 -9.55
CA PHE A 379 -8.88 10.04 -10.31
C PHE A 379 -8.89 10.25 -11.83
N GLN A 380 -8.41 9.25 -12.58
CA GLN A 380 -8.62 9.09 -14.02
C GLN A 380 -9.17 7.70 -14.31
N ASN A 381 -10.35 7.64 -14.94
CA ASN A 381 -11.03 6.41 -15.38
C ASN A 381 -11.25 5.35 -14.26
N ILE A 382 -11.56 5.80 -13.04
CA ILE A 382 -11.76 4.93 -11.88
C ILE A 382 -13.23 4.53 -11.74
N THR A 383 -13.51 3.23 -11.67
CA THR A 383 -14.85 2.67 -11.45
C THR A 383 -15.08 2.16 -10.04
N GLY A 384 -14.01 1.93 -9.28
CA GLY A 384 -14.09 1.46 -7.88
C GLY A 384 -12.98 2.10 -7.05
N ALA A 385 -13.29 2.47 -5.81
CA ALA A 385 -12.34 2.94 -4.81
C ALA A 385 -12.78 2.41 -3.44
N ASP A 386 -11.96 1.54 -2.86
CA ASP A 386 -12.08 1.05 -1.50
C ASP A 386 -10.77 1.40 -0.77
N PHE A 387 -10.84 2.15 0.32
CA PHE A 387 -9.63 2.50 1.09
C PHE A 387 -9.98 2.87 2.52
N THR A 388 -8.99 2.74 3.41
CA THR A 388 -9.16 3.02 4.84
C THR A 388 -8.27 4.17 5.28
N LEU A 389 -8.87 5.22 5.83
CA LEU A 389 -8.16 6.25 6.59
C LEU A 389 -8.01 5.77 8.04
N THR A 390 -6.77 5.71 8.53
CA THR A 390 -6.42 5.30 9.89
C THR A 390 -6.14 6.50 10.79
N TYR A 391 -6.50 6.39 12.06
CA TYR A 391 -6.25 7.40 13.09
C TYR A 391 -6.07 6.76 14.48
N ASP A 392 -5.46 7.49 15.43
CA ASP A 392 -5.32 7.02 16.83
C ASP A 392 -6.56 7.43 17.67
N PRO A 393 -7.44 6.49 18.05
CA PRO A 393 -8.66 6.80 18.81
C PRO A 393 -8.39 7.25 20.25
N ALA A 394 -7.17 7.04 20.77
CA ALA A 394 -6.79 7.58 22.09
C ALA A 394 -6.47 9.08 22.04
N LYS A 395 -6.23 9.64 20.85
CA LYS A 395 -5.85 11.05 20.65
C LYS A 395 -6.88 11.85 19.87
N LEU A 396 -7.61 11.21 18.95
CA LEU A 396 -8.63 11.84 18.12
C LEU A 396 -9.96 11.09 18.27
N GLU A 397 -11.04 11.83 18.48
CA GLU A 397 -12.41 11.32 18.48
C GLU A 397 -13.11 11.78 17.19
N VAL A 398 -13.69 10.88 16.41
CA VAL A 398 -14.51 11.27 15.26
C VAL A 398 -15.80 11.92 15.76
N VAL A 399 -16.01 13.19 15.39
CA VAL A 399 -17.21 13.95 15.73
C VAL A 399 -18.26 13.82 14.64
N ARG A 400 -17.82 13.85 13.37
CA ARG A 400 -18.72 13.86 12.22
C ARG A 400 -18.00 13.43 10.95
N ILE A 401 -18.67 12.60 10.16
CA ILE A 401 -18.31 12.29 8.79
C ILE A 401 -19.40 12.83 7.86
N THR A 402 -19.01 13.46 6.75
CA THR A 402 -19.94 13.97 5.73
C THR A 402 -19.50 13.49 4.34
N PRO A 403 -20.09 12.39 3.81
CA PRO A 403 -19.78 11.91 2.48
C PRO A 403 -20.37 12.82 1.39
N VAL A 404 -19.65 12.93 0.26
CA VAL A 404 -20.14 13.60 -0.95
C VAL A 404 -20.93 12.60 -1.78
N ALA A 405 -22.21 12.86 -1.95
CA ALA A 405 -23.08 12.02 -2.77
C ALA A 405 -22.90 12.27 -4.27
N ASN A 406 -23.27 11.27 -5.09
CA ASN A 406 -23.41 11.30 -6.56
C ASN A 406 -22.11 11.18 -7.38
N ILE A 407 -20.94 10.96 -6.75
CA ILE A 407 -19.71 10.60 -7.48
C ILE A 407 -19.62 9.08 -7.56
N PHE A 408 -19.61 8.45 -6.40
CA PHE A 408 -19.68 7.01 -6.21
C PHE A 408 -20.96 6.65 -5.42
N THR A 409 -21.35 5.39 -5.53
CA THR A 409 -22.36 4.76 -4.68
C THR A 409 -21.72 3.58 -3.96
N SER A 410 -22.14 3.30 -2.73
CA SER A 410 -21.63 2.13 -1.99
C SER A 410 -22.02 0.82 -2.66
N ALA A 411 -21.13 -0.17 -2.61
CA ALA A 411 -21.41 -1.52 -3.06
C ALA A 411 -22.05 -2.38 -1.95
N ASP A 412 -21.75 -2.10 -0.68
CA ASP A 412 -22.12 -2.94 0.48
C ASP A 412 -23.06 -2.29 1.52
N GLY A 413 -23.36 -1.00 1.40
CA GLY A 413 -24.30 -0.29 2.28
C GLY A 413 -24.01 1.20 2.38
N ASP A 414 -23.04 1.56 3.23
CA ASP A 414 -22.64 2.94 3.51
C ASP A 414 -21.40 3.30 2.68
N LEU A 415 -21.41 4.48 2.04
CA LEU A 415 -20.29 4.95 1.21
C LEU A 415 -19.05 5.27 2.06
N VAL A 416 -19.28 5.69 3.30
CA VAL A 416 -18.25 5.91 4.30
C VAL A 416 -18.76 5.41 5.63
N ASP A 417 -18.00 4.55 6.29
CA ASP A 417 -18.34 4.00 7.59
C ASP A 417 -17.16 4.02 8.57
N GLU A 418 -17.48 3.86 9.85
CA GLU A 418 -16.54 3.83 10.97
C GLU A 418 -16.86 2.60 11.85
N LEU A 419 -17.04 1.43 11.21
CA LEU A 419 -17.42 0.20 11.91
C LEU A 419 -16.30 -0.35 12.80
N VAL A 420 -15.05 0.03 12.52
CA VAL A 420 -13.85 -0.35 13.27
C VAL A 420 -13.25 0.89 13.91
N GLU A 421 -13.05 0.87 15.23
CA GLU A 421 -12.45 1.99 15.97
C GLU A 421 -11.04 2.29 15.43
N GLY A 422 -10.74 3.58 15.18
CA GLY A 422 -9.47 4.00 14.57
C GLY A 422 -9.42 3.89 13.05
N GLN A 423 -10.51 3.51 12.38
CA GLN A 423 -10.59 3.36 10.93
C GLN A 423 -11.84 4.02 10.35
N ILE A 424 -11.68 4.69 9.21
CA ILE A 424 -12.77 5.21 8.39
C ILE A 424 -12.62 4.61 7.00
N ARG A 425 -13.54 3.72 6.63
CA ARG A 425 -13.53 3.07 5.32
C ARG A 425 -14.37 3.86 4.33
N TYR A 426 -13.86 4.01 3.11
CA TYR A 426 -14.60 4.50 1.96
C TYR A 426 -14.80 3.34 0.99
N ASP A 427 -16.05 3.00 0.63
CA ASP A 427 -16.36 1.98 -0.40
C ASP A 427 -17.26 2.60 -1.47
N GLY A 428 -16.68 2.90 -2.63
CA GLY A 428 -17.38 3.56 -3.71
C GLY A 428 -17.21 2.86 -5.05
N VAL A 429 -18.34 2.59 -5.72
CA VAL A 429 -18.37 2.14 -7.13
C VAL A 429 -19.13 3.12 -8.02
N THR A 430 -18.75 3.19 -9.30
CA THR A 430 -19.38 4.05 -10.29
C THR A 430 -19.21 3.49 -11.71
N TYR A 431 -20.15 3.82 -12.60
CA TYR A 431 -20.08 3.49 -14.02
C TYR A 431 -20.82 4.53 -14.87
N PRO A 432 -20.22 5.05 -15.97
CA PRO A 432 -18.86 4.79 -16.46
C PRO A 432 -17.76 5.29 -15.50
N GLY A 433 -16.49 4.95 -15.78
CA GLY A 433 -15.36 5.37 -14.96
C GLY A 433 -15.30 6.88 -14.73
N PHE A 434 -15.01 7.27 -13.49
CA PHE A 434 -14.93 8.65 -13.05
C PHE A 434 -13.54 9.24 -13.27
N THR A 435 -13.52 10.48 -13.72
CA THR A 435 -12.33 11.30 -13.91
C THR A 435 -12.56 12.64 -13.23
N SER A 436 -11.62 13.04 -12.37
CA SER A 436 -11.60 14.37 -11.76
C SER A 436 -11.53 15.47 -12.84
N THR A 437 -11.93 16.69 -12.50
CA THR A 437 -11.90 17.78 -13.51
C THR A 437 -10.47 18.24 -13.79
N ASP A 438 -9.61 18.21 -12.78
CA ASP A 438 -8.21 18.60 -12.84
C ASP A 438 -7.38 17.84 -11.78
N ALA A 439 -6.09 18.18 -11.70
CA ALA A 439 -5.14 17.52 -10.82
C ALA A 439 -5.35 17.80 -9.32
N ASN A 440 -6.24 18.74 -8.94
CA ASN A 440 -6.57 18.99 -7.53
C ASN A 440 -7.62 17.99 -6.99
N GLY A 441 -8.04 17.03 -7.82
CA GLY A 441 -8.93 15.96 -7.41
C GLY A 441 -10.39 16.38 -7.20
N THR A 442 -11.10 15.53 -6.48
CA THR A 442 -12.51 15.69 -6.14
C THR A 442 -12.71 15.32 -4.68
N LEU A 443 -13.37 16.18 -3.90
CA LEU A 443 -13.75 15.89 -2.52
C LEU A 443 -14.64 14.64 -2.46
N LEU A 444 -14.22 13.63 -1.69
CA LEU A 444 -14.97 12.38 -1.49
C LEU A 444 -15.80 12.44 -0.21
N TYR A 445 -15.20 12.90 0.87
CA TYR A 445 -15.88 13.15 2.14
C TYR A 445 -15.08 14.12 3.00
N THR A 446 -15.74 14.65 4.03
CA THR A 446 -15.06 15.33 5.12
C THR A 446 -15.20 14.56 6.42
N VAL A 447 -14.17 14.61 7.25
CA VAL A 447 -14.20 14.08 8.62
C VAL A 447 -13.75 15.16 9.59
N THR A 448 -14.51 15.37 10.66
CA THR A 448 -14.17 16.27 11.75
C THR A 448 -13.75 15.44 12.95
N PHE A 449 -12.54 15.68 13.45
CA PHE A 449 -12.00 15.09 14.67
C PHE A 449 -12.05 16.10 15.82
N LYS A 450 -12.29 15.62 17.04
CA LYS A 450 -12.00 16.33 18.29
C LYS A 450 -10.67 15.84 18.84
N ALA A 451 -9.80 16.77 19.18
CA ALA A 451 -8.52 16.47 19.83
C ALA A 451 -8.71 16.17 21.33
N LEU A 452 -8.14 15.05 21.79
CA LEU A 452 -8.30 14.58 23.18
C LEU A 452 -7.06 14.83 24.05
N VAL A 453 -5.86 14.64 23.48
CA VAL A 453 -4.59 14.70 24.22
C VAL A 453 -3.52 15.34 23.35
N SER A 454 -2.70 16.22 23.93
CA SER A 454 -1.58 16.86 23.25
C SER A 454 -0.52 15.87 22.77
N GLY A 455 0.08 16.15 21.62
CA GLY A 455 1.11 15.36 20.96
C GLY A 455 0.80 15.18 19.48
N ASP A 456 1.77 14.64 18.75
CA ASP A 456 1.61 14.36 17.32
C ASP A 456 0.83 13.06 17.13
N VAL A 457 -0.04 13.05 16.13
CA VAL A 457 -0.83 11.87 15.71
C VAL A 457 -0.89 11.82 14.20
N ASP A 458 -0.64 10.64 13.64
CA ASP A 458 -0.67 10.46 12.20
C ASP A 458 -2.10 10.11 11.73
N LEU A 459 -2.49 10.72 10.62
CA LEU A 459 -3.62 10.33 9.80
C LEU A 459 -3.06 9.80 8.49
N ALA A 460 -3.36 8.56 8.14
CA ALA A 460 -2.78 7.92 6.95
C ALA A 460 -3.77 7.00 6.27
N ILE A 461 -3.74 6.97 4.94
CA ILE A 461 -4.42 5.93 4.17
C ILE A 461 -3.61 4.63 4.27
N ASP A 462 -4.27 3.54 4.64
CA ASP A 462 -3.62 2.23 4.79
C ASP A 462 -3.35 1.60 3.40
N PRO A 463 -2.07 1.45 2.99
CA PRO A 463 -1.72 0.88 1.70
C PRO A 463 -1.89 -0.65 1.63
N ALA A 464 -2.25 -1.31 2.74
CA ALA A 464 -2.52 -2.75 2.75
C ALA A 464 -3.98 -3.09 2.46
N SER A 465 -4.89 -2.12 2.52
CA SER A 465 -6.32 -2.31 2.31
C SER A 465 -6.91 -1.48 1.17
N ASP A 466 -6.08 -0.74 0.44
CA ASP A 466 -6.55 0.05 -0.68
C ASP A 466 -6.79 -0.82 -1.93
N LEU A 467 -7.91 -0.57 -2.61
CA LEU A 467 -8.30 -1.23 -3.85
C LEU A 467 -8.92 -0.19 -4.77
N PHE A 468 -8.29 0.03 -5.92
CA PHE A 468 -8.86 0.85 -6.98
C PHE A 468 -9.15 0.01 -8.21
N GLY A 469 -10.29 0.28 -8.82
CA GLY A 469 -10.83 -0.52 -9.91
C GLY A 469 -11.06 0.27 -11.18
N MET A 470 -10.96 -0.41 -12.32
CA MET A 470 -11.35 0.06 -13.64
C MET A 470 -12.18 -1.00 -14.38
N ILE A 471 -13.01 -0.58 -15.34
CA ILE A 471 -13.75 -1.49 -16.23
C ILE A 471 -13.44 -1.10 -17.68
N PRO A 472 -12.35 -1.63 -18.27
CA PRO A 472 -12.03 -1.37 -19.67
C PRO A 472 -13.05 -2.04 -20.61
N PRO A 473 -13.27 -1.52 -21.83
CA PRO A 473 -14.13 -2.16 -22.83
C PRO A 473 -13.64 -3.54 -23.30
N SER A 474 -12.35 -3.82 -23.14
CA SER A 474 -11.68 -5.06 -23.54
C SER A 474 -10.43 -5.28 -22.70
N GLY A 475 -10.01 -6.55 -22.62
CA GLY A 475 -8.85 -6.98 -21.84
C GLY A 475 -9.24 -7.47 -20.43
N PRO A 476 -8.33 -8.14 -19.72
CA PRO A 476 -8.66 -8.91 -18.52
C PRO A 476 -8.51 -8.14 -17.21
N SER A 477 -7.75 -7.03 -17.17
CA SER A 477 -7.47 -6.34 -15.91
C SER A 477 -8.62 -5.43 -15.47
N THR A 478 -8.91 -5.46 -14.18
CA THR A 478 -9.78 -4.49 -13.50
C THR A 478 -9.04 -3.70 -12.42
N ASN A 479 -7.72 -3.86 -12.29
CA ASN A 479 -6.92 -3.26 -11.24
C ASN A 479 -6.44 -1.85 -11.61
N VAL A 480 -6.33 -0.98 -10.62
CA VAL A 480 -5.56 0.26 -10.70
C VAL A 480 -4.72 0.37 -9.44
N TYR A 481 -3.41 0.46 -9.57
CA TYR A 481 -2.56 0.80 -8.43
C TYR A 481 -2.71 2.28 -8.06
N PRO A 482 -2.73 2.61 -6.76
CA PRO A 482 -2.58 3.99 -6.34
C PRO A 482 -1.17 4.48 -6.70
N SER A 483 -1.09 5.66 -7.30
CA SER A 483 0.18 6.34 -7.51
C SER A 483 0.70 6.94 -6.20
N GLU A 484 -0.20 7.42 -5.34
CA GLU A 484 0.13 8.11 -4.10
C GLU A 484 -1.03 8.00 -3.10
N LEU A 485 -0.70 7.68 -1.85
CA LEU A 485 -1.62 7.61 -0.73
C LEU A 485 -1.06 8.50 0.37
N ASP A 486 -1.76 9.57 0.68
CA ASP A 486 -1.25 10.62 1.56
C ASP A 486 -1.27 10.23 3.05
N SER A 487 -0.39 10.87 3.80
CA SER A 487 -0.29 10.76 5.25
C SER A 487 0.11 12.12 5.84
N VAL A 488 -0.59 12.55 6.89
CA VAL A 488 -0.34 13.84 7.55
C VAL A 488 -0.15 13.64 9.04
N SER A 489 0.71 14.44 9.65
CA SER A 489 0.88 14.47 11.10
C SER A 489 0.11 15.64 11.69
N VAL A 490 -0.86 15.36 12.56
CA VAL A 490 -1.67 16.36 13.26
C VAL A 490 -1.00 16.73 14.57
N HIS A 491 -0.69 18.00 14.73
CA HIS A 491 -0.11 18.59 15.93
C HIS A 491 -1.23 18.97 16.90
N VAL A 492 -1.50 18.10 17.87
CA VAL A 492 -2.43 18.41 18.97
C VAL A 492 -1.67 19.16 20.06
N ILE A 493 -2.08 20.39 20.36
CA ILE A 493 -1.35 21.27 21.28
C ILE A 493 -2.21 21.76 22.45
N ASP A 494 -1.57 22.00 23.59
CA ASP A 494 -2.24 22.60 24.74
C ASP A 494 -2.42 24.11 24.57
N ARG A 495 -3.52 24.64 25.11
CA ARG A 495 -3.79 26.08 25.13
C ARG A 495 -2.81 26.80 26.06
N PRO A 496 -2.30 27.98 25.65
CA PRO A 496 -1.65 28.89 26.58
C PRO A 496 -2.60 29.29 27.71
N THR A 497 -2.04 29.56 28.88
CA THR A 497 -2.79 30.03 30.05
C THR A 497 -2.54 31.50 30.31
N LEU A 498 -3.59 32.20 30.73
CA LEU A 498 -3.56 33.59 31.17
C LEU A 498 -4.00 33.64 32.64
N THR A 499 -3.09 34.03 33.53
CA THR A 499 -3.36 34.12 34.97
C THR A 499 -3.21 35.55 35.46
N PRO A 500 -4.29 36.35 35.42
CA PRO A 500 -4.27 37.73 35.90
C PRO A 500 -4.30 37.80 37.44
N THR A 501 -3.60 38.78 37.99
CA THR A 501 -3.59 39.14 39.41
C THR A 501 -3.93 40.61 39.58
N ASN A 502 -4.34 41.00 40.79
CA ASN A 502 -4.78 42.36 41.10
C ASN A 502 -6.01 42.86 40.30
N LEU A 503 -6.85 41.94 39.80
CA LEU A 503 -8.14 42.32 39.19
C LEU A 503 -9.16 42.85 40.22
N GLY A 504 -8.96 42.57 41.51
CA GLY A 504 -9.85 43.03 42.58
C GLY A 504 -9.49 44.43 43.08
N GLY A 505 -10.50 45.31 43.22
CA GLY A 505 -10.33 46.67 43.75
C GLY A 505 -11.43 47.62 43.25
N LEU A 506 -11.52 48.82 43.83
CA LEU A 506 -12.29 49.90 43.22
C LEU A 506 -11.39 50.64 42.25
N TYR A 507 -11.81 50.77 40.99
CA TYR A 507 -11.21 51.69 40.04
C TYR A 507 -11.68 53.11 40.40
N VAL A 508 -10.84 53.85 41.13
CA VAL A 508 -11.16 55.18 41.64
C VAL A 508 -10.46 56.23 40.79
N VAL A 509 -11.19 57.29 40.45
CA VAL A 509 -10.65 58.47 39.75
C VAL A 509 -9.40 58.98 40.50
N ASP A 510 -8.35 59.32 39.74
CA ASP A 510 -7.05 59.81 40.23
C ASP A 510 -6.19 58.79 41.01
N VAL A 511 -6.53 57.50 40.96
CA VAL A 511 -5.69 56.41 41.53
C VAL A 511 -5.30 55.44 40.42
N SER A 512 -4.00 55.30 40.16
CA SER A 512 -3.48 54.27 39.25
C SER A 512 -3.63 52.89 39.89
N HIS A 513 -4.12 51.93 39.12
CA HIS A 513 -4.39 50.57 39.56
C HIS A 513 -3.64 49.59 38.69
N GLU A 514 -2.61 48.94 39.26
CA GLU A 514 -1.75 48.00 38.52
C GLU A 514 -2.36 46.60 38.49
N ILE A 515 -2.47 46.05 37.29
CA ILE A 515 -2.87 44.67 36.99
C ILE A 515 -1.63 43.98 36.41
N SER A 516 -1.36 42.74 36.81
CA SER A 516 -0.36 41.92 36.12
C SER A 516 -0.95 40.61 35.68
N THR A 517 -0.49 40.06 34.57
CA THR A 517 -0.90 38.77 34.05
C THR A 517 0.32 37.91 33.79
N VAL A 518 0.26 36.66 34.20
CA VAL A 518 1.22 35.65 33.75
C VAL A 518 0.65 35.02 32.50
N ILE A 519 1.39 35.10 31.40
CA ILE A 519 1.12 34.35 30.18
C ILE A 519 2.06 33.16 30.20
N ALA A 520 1.54 31.94 30.09
CA ALA A 520 2.37 30.75 30.06
C ALA A 520 1.95 29.82 28.92
N ASN A 521 2.90 29.50 28.05
CA ASN A 521 2.78 28.47 27.04
C ASN A 521 3.39 27.17 27.56
N PRO A 522 2.60 26.10 27.71
CA PRO A 522 3.13 24.82 28.19
C PRO A 522 4.17 24.24 27.21
N ALA A 523 4.94 23.25 27.68
CA ALA A 523 5.89 22.51 26.82
C ALA A 523 5.20 21.80 25.64
N THR A 524 3.92 21.46 25.82
CA THR A 524 3.00 20.82 24.87
C THR A 524 2.16 21.82 24.07
N GLY A 525 2.40 23.12 24.20
CA GLY A 525 1.69 24.15 23.43
C GLY A 525 2.24 24.31 22.02
N GLY A 526 1.66 25.25 21.27
CA GLY A 526 2.12 25.64 19.94
C GLY A 526 3.36 26.51 19.99
N VAL A 527 4.09 26.58 18.88
CA VAL A 527 5.20 27.52 18.69
C VAL A 527 4.67 28.70 17.90
N TRP A 528 4.53 29.86 18.55
CA TRP A 528 4.13 31.10 17.88
C TRP A 528 5.32 32.05 17.86
N THR A 529 5.68 32.55 16.68
CA THR A 529 6.85 33.40 16.49
C THR A 529 6.47 34.78 15.97
N GLU A 530 7.34 35.76 16.17
CA GLU A 530 7.18 37.05 15.52
C GLU A 530 7.37 36.89 14.01
N SER A 531 6.26 36.88 13.26
CA SER A 531 6.29 36.84 11.81
C SER A 531 6.26 38.27 11.23
N PRO A 532 7.13 38.58 10.24
CA PRO A 532 7.22 39.92 9.65
C PRO A 532 6.00 40.32 8.82
N THR A 533 5.11 39.36 8.52
CA THR A 533 3.98 39.54 7.59
C THR A 533 2.63 39.53 8.30
N GLU A 534 2.46 38.68 9.32
CA GLU A 534 1.23 38.59 10.13
C GLU A 534 1.60 38.20 11.57
N PRO A 535 0.91 38.73 12.60
CA PRO A 535 1.21 38.43 13.99
C PRO A 535 0.68 37.06 14.43
N ASP A 536 1.55 36.14 14.86
CA ASP A 536 1.14 34.79 15.31
C ASP A 536 0.41 34.79 16.67
N ALA A 537 0.71 35.77 17.53
CA ALA A 537 0.08 35.92 18.85
C ALA A 537 -0.17 37.40 19.19
N ILE A 538 -1.42 37.71 19.62
CA ILE A 538 -1.83 39.04 20.08
C ILE A 538 -2.60 38.91 21.40
N GLY A 539 -2.29 39.80 22.34
CA GLY A 539 -3.02 39.95 23.59
C GLY A 539 -4.08 41.05 23.53
N TRP A 540 -5.21 40.83 24.19
CA TRP A 540 -6.27 41.83 24.35
C TRP A 540 -6.65 42.01 25.81
N ILE A 541 -6.85 43.26 26.21
CA ILE A 541 -7.43 43.65 27.49
C ILE A 541 -8.80 44.22 27.20
N ARG A 542 -9.82 43.77 27.92
CA ARG A 542 -11.16 44.35 27.90
C ARG A 542 -11.48 44.92 29.28
N ILE A 543 -11.82 46.19 29.29
CA ILE A 543 -12.27 46.94 30.47
C ILE A 543 -13.76 47.19 30.28
N SER A 544 -14.57 46.44 31.02
CA SER A 544 -16.02 46.49 30.87
C SER A 544 -16.65 47.73 31.50
N ASP A 545 -17.77 48.19 30.94
CA ASP A 545 -18.57 49.32 31.44
C ASP A 545 -17.76 50.63 31.61
N ALA A 546 -16.86 50.91 30.67
CA ALA A 546 -15.99 52.08 30.67
C ALA A 546 -16.08 52.83 29.32
N LEU A 547 -15.97 54.16 29.37
CA LEU A 547 -15.76 54.97 28.17
C LEU A 547 -14.28 55.29 28.01
N VAL A 548 -13.77 55.30 26.77
CA VAL A 548 -12.39 55.76 26.48
C VAL A 548 -12.17 57.18 27.02
N SER A 549 -13.20 58.02 27.03
CA SER A 549 -13.14 59.38 27.60
C SER A 549 -12.92 59.42 29.11
N ASP A 550 -13.19 58.33 29.82
CA ASP A 550 -13.04 58.22 31.27
C ASP A 550 -11.64 57.75 31.67
N ILE A 551 -10.84 57.27 30.71
CA ILE A 551 -9.49 56.75 30.91
C ILE A 551 -8.47 57.85 30.60
N THR A 552 -7.84 58.38 31.66
CA THR A 552 -6.80 59.41 31.50
C THR A 552 -5.55 58.87 30.82
N GLN A 553 -5.11 57.66 31.21
CA GLN A 553 -3.98 56.93 30.64
C GLN A 553 -4.24 55.43 30.80
N LEU A 554 -3.84 54.65 29.79
CA LEU A 554 -3.75 53.20 29.88
C LEU A 554 -2.33 52.82 29.47
N GLN A 555 -1.61 52.14 30.35
CA GLN A 555 -0.18 51.88 30.13
C GLN A 555 0.15 50.41 30.28
N PHE A 556 1.15 49.94 29.53
CA PHE A 556 1.78 48.63 29.70
C PHE A 556 3.24 48.82 30.10
N LYS A 557 3.80 47.83 30.81
CA LYS A 557 5.19 47.82 31.23
C LYS A 557 6.01 46.98 30.27
N TYR A 558 7.02 47.57 29.64
CA TYR A 558 7.89 46.84 28.71
C TYR A 558 9.01 46.10 29.45
N THR A 559 9.76 45.25 28.74
CA THR A 559 10.86 44.43 29.29
C THR A 559 12.00 45.26 29.89
N ASP A 560 12.11 46.55 29.54
CA ASP A 560 13.06 47.50 30.13
C ASP A 560 12.59 48.07 31.49
N GLY A 561 11.39 47.68 31.94
CA GLY A 561 10.76 48.11 33.18
C GLY A 561 10.08 49.48 33.14
N VAL A 562 10.02 50.12 31.97
CA VAL A 562 9.39 51.44 31.75
C VAL A 562 7.92 51.27 31.37
N TRP A 563 7.09 52.21 31.85
CA TRP A 563 5.67 52.29 31.50
C TRP A 563 5.48 53.08 30.21
N TYR A 564 4.84 52.46 29.23
CA TYR A 564 4.50 53.06 27.96
C TYR A 564 2.98 53.17 27.81
N ASP A 565 2.52 54.29 27.25
CA ASP A 565 1.11 54.45 26.88
C ASP A 565 0.77 53.50 25.73
N PHE A 566 -0.41 52.86 25.75
CA PHE A 566 -0.81 51.94 24.68
C PHE A 566 -0.80 52.60 23.28
N SER A 567 -0.98 53.92 23.19
CA SER A 567 -0.88 54.67 21.92
C SER A 567 0.50 54.57 21.24
N VAL A 568 1.57 54.16 21.94
CA VAL A 568 2.86 53.89 21.26
C VAL A 568 2.76 52.72 20.28
N GLN A 569 1.77 51.84 20.42
CA GLN A 569 1.53 50.73 19.50
C GLN A 569 0.85 51.20 18.20
N ASP A 570 0.20 52.37 18.19
CA ASP A 570 -0.48 52.93 16.99
C ASP A 570 0.51 53.25 15.87
N GLN A 571 1.79 53.48 16.20
CA GLN A 571 2.84 53.77 15.20
C GLN A 571 3.07 52.59 14.23
N TYR A 572 2.62 51.39 14.59
CA TYR A 572 2.73 50.18 13.79
C TYR A 572 1.43 49.83 13.06
N GLY A 573 0.32 50.55 13.27
CA GLY A 573 -0.96 50.33 12.62
C GLY A 573 -2.12 49.98 13.58
N GLY A 574 -3.34 50.31 13.15
CA GLY A 574 -4.57 50.15 13.94
C GLY A 574 -4.76 51.23 15.03
N GLN A 575 -5.82 51.08 15.84
CA GLN A 575 -5.98 51.81 17.10
C GLN A 575 -5.76 50.84 18.26
N ALA A 576 -4.75 51.09 19.08
CA ALA A 576 -4.34 50.25 20.19
C ALA A 576 -5.34 50.28 21.34
N VAL A 577 -6.05 51.40 21.53
CA VAL A 577 -7.16 51.54 22.49
C VAL A 577 -8.38 52.05 21.74
N GLN A 578 -9.50 51.35 21.85
CA GLN A 578 -10.74 51.70 21.17
C GLN A 578 -11.98 51.39 22.02
N GLN A 579 -13.05 52.11 21.74
CA GLN A 579 -14.36 51.84 22.33
C GLN A 579 -15.03 50.67 21.60
N ASP A 580 -15.45 49.64 22.33
CA ASP A 580 -16.25 48.51 21.84
C ASP A 580 -17.57 48.46 22.61
N GLY A 581 -18.62 49.09 22.07
CA GLY A 581 -19.90 49.20 22.76
C GLY A 581 -19.78 49.95 24.10
N ALA A 582 -20.11 49.27 25.19
CA ALA A 582 -19.98 49.80 26.55
C ALA A 582 -18.60 49.58 27.18
N ASP A 583 -17.69 48.88 26.48
CA ASP A 583 -16.39 48.47 26.98
C ASP A 583 -15.27 49.27 26.28
N VAL A 584 -14.11 49.35 26.93
CA VAL A 584 -12.84 49.73 26.28
C VAL A 584 -12.03 48.48 26.02
N ILE A 585 -11.51 48.33 24.80
CA ILE A 585 -10.56 47.27 24.47
C ILE A 585 -9.20 47.86 24.13
N ALA A 586 -8.15 47.20 24.62
CA ALA A 586 -6.77 47.57 24.39
C ALA A 586 -5.96 46.38 23.92
N ARG A 587 -5.20 46.55 22.83
CA ARG A 587 -4.33 45.50 22.26
C ARG A 587 -2.91 45.64 22.80
N PHE A 588 -2.30 44.52 23.20
CA PHE A 588 -0.88 44.45 23.49
C PHE A 588 -0.20 43.34 22.65
N GLY A 589 1.08 43.53 22.35
CA GLY A 589 1.77 42.85 21.23
C GLY A 589 1.91 43.77 20.02
N ASN A 590 2.98 43.58 19.24
CA ASN A 590 3.25 44.42 18.08
C ASN A 590 2.18 44.20 16.99
N TYR A 591 1.63 45.26 16.40
CA TYR A 591 0.59 45.10 15.37
C TYR A 591 1.02 44.26 14.17
N ASN A 592 2.28 44.43 13.76
CA ASN A 592 2.79 43.78 12.56
C ASN A 592 3.46 42.44 12.88
N PHE A 593 3.85 42.19 14.13
CA PHE A 593 4.74 41.09 14.50
C PHE A 593 4.23 40.24 15.67
N GLY A 594 3.24 40.68 16.45
CA GLY A 594 2.76 39.95 17.63
C GLY A 594 3.77 39.97 18.78
N PHE A 595 3.87 38.88 19.52
CA PHE A 595 4.96 38.57 20.46
C PHE A 595 5.34 37.09 20.34
N ASP A 596 6.62 36.78 20.56
CA ASP A 596 7.12 35.40 20.58
C ASP A 596 6.54 34.62 21.77
N MET A 597 6.00 33.44 21.51
CA MET A 597 5.50 32.51 22.52
C MET A 597 5.98 31.09 22.19
N PRO A 598 7.27 30.76 22.44
CA PRO A 598 7.80 29.42 22.23
C PRO A 598 7.25 28.44 23.28
N ASN A 599 7.45 27.14 23.09
CA ASN A 599 7.08 26.12 24.07
C ASN A 599 7.87 26.31 25.37
N ASP A 600 7.26 25.91 26.49
CA ASP A 600 7.85 26.03 27.84
C ASP A 600 8.28 27.47 28.16
N TRP A 601 7.40 28.41 27.84
CA TRP A 601 7.64 29.84 28.01
C TRP A 601 6.64 30.44 28.98
N SER A 602 7.10 31.38 29.80
CA SER A 602 6.22 32.20 30.63
C SER A 602 6.76 33.61 30.76
N ASP A 603 5.88 34.60 30.65
CA ASP A 603 6.20 36.00 30.89
C ASP A 603 5.14 36.67 31.78
N VAL A 604 5.53 37.78 32.39
CA VAL A 604 4.68 38.57 33.28
C VAL A 604 4.50 39.97 32.70
N ASP A 605 3.35 40.20 32.11
CA ASP A 605 2.95 41.52 31.64
C ASP A 605 2.25 42.30 32.74
N ALA A 606 2.49 43.61 32.78
CA ALA A 606 1.84 44.52 33.72
C ALA A 606 1.18 45.70 33.00
N PHE A 607 -0.01 46.08 33.47
CA PHE A 607 -0.88 47.12 32.94
C PHE A 607 -1.34 48.04 34.07
N ARG A 608 -1.61 49.32 33.81
CA ARG A 608 -2.13 50.24 34.85
C ARG A 608 -2.93 51.43 34.33
#